data_AF-A0A7S0NS54-F1
#
_entry.id   AF-A0A7S0NS54-F1
#
_cell.length_a   1.000
_cell.length_b   1.000
_cell.length_c   1.000
_cell.angle_alpha   90.00
_cell.angle_beta   90.00
_cell.angle_gamma   90.00
#
_symmetry.space_group_name_H-M   'P 1'
#
loop_
_entity.id
_entity.type
_entity.pdbx_description
1 polymer ?
#
loop_
_entity_poly.entity_id
_entity_poly.type
_entity_poly.pdbx_seq_one_letter_code
_entity_poly.pdbx_strand_id
1 'polypeptide(L)'
;MALLSSSFGAVFFVPGNHDVWCRRDGSEGADSSAKLARLESVCESLGVLTTPQRVALAGGESVAVVPLLSFYHASFDTEPDVTRLRLPSARASVSDYKATRWPRPLACGGEPLAEWFDALNDGRADCAAMQAAGRTGLTPLGDDLAGARGGCTAVISFSHFVPRIELVPEKRYLVYPPLMQAVGSRPLGRRVAALQPDVHVFGHTHFGWDDRVDGVRYVQAALATPHERARRPASLAVGDFRPDTGSLAPLCVFDASRGLPAPRRAAWSDH
;
A
#
# COMPACT_ATOMS: atom_id res chain seq x y z
N MET A 1 7.85 6.21 -12.47
CA MET A 1 8.12 4.76 -12.61
C MET A 1 9.38 4.50 -13.40
N ALA A 2 9.56 5.01 -14.62
CA ALA A 2 10.75 4.76 -15.45
C ALA A 2 12.10 4.96 -14.72
N LEU A 3 12.26 6.05 -13.96
CA LEU A 3 13.46 6.29 -13.15
C LEU A 3 13.74 5.17 -12.13
N LEU A 4 12.70 4.64 -11.47
CA LEU A 4 12.86 3.54 -10.52
C LEU A 4 13.19 2.25 -11.27
N SER A 5 12.49 1.95 -12.36
CA SER A 5 12.75 0.77 -13.19
C SER A 5 14.18 0.73 -13.75
N SER A 6 14.79 1.88 -14.04
CA SER A 6 16.18 1.94 -14.50
C SER A 6 17.21 1.90 -13.36
N SER A 7 16.78 2.09 -12.12
CA SER A 7 17.68 2.21 -10.96
C SER A 7 17.69 0.97 -10.07
N PHE A 8 16.66 0.12 -10.15
CA PHE A 8 16.50 -1.07 -9.32
C PHE A 8 16.37 -2.33 -10.19
N GLY A 9 16.87 -3.47 -9.71
CA GLY A 9 16.80 -4.75 -10.45
C GLY A 9 15.36 -5.25 -10.65
N ALA A 10 14.46 -4.94 -9.73
CA ALA A 10 13.03 -5.16 -9.86
C ALA A 10 12.27 -4.06 -9.12
N VAL A 11 11.13 -3.64 -9.65
CA VAL A 11 10.24 -2.65 -9.02
C VAL A 11 8.87 -3.27 -8.90
N PHE A 12 8.36 -3.35 -7.68
CA PHE A 12 6.98 -3.72 -7.41
C PHE A 12 6.15 -2.47 -7.14
N PHE A 13 4.90 -2.45 -7.59
CA PHE A 13 4.03 -1.28 -7.49
C PHE A 13 2.59 -1.68 -7.19
N VAL A 14 1.94 -0.88 -6.33
CA VAL A 14 0.49 -0.85 -6.14
C VAL A 14 0.03 0.60 -6.26
N PRO A 15 -1.06 0.88 -6.99
CA PRO A 15 -1.61 2.21 -7.12
C PRO A 15 -2.25 2.68 -5.82
N GLY A 16 -2.09 3.96 -5.54
CA GLY A 16 -2.84 4.67 -4.51
C GLY A 16 -4.07 5.39 -5.05
N ASN A 17 -4.74 6.15 -4.17
CA ASN A 17 -5.89 6.97 -4.54
C ASN A 17 -5.57 7.99 -5.65
N HIS A 18 -4.43 8.67 -5.55
CA HIS A 18 -4.05 9.70 -6.52
C HIS A 18 -3.79 9.13 -7.92
N ASP A 19 -3.29 7.89 -8.01
CA ASP A 19 -3.01 7.23 -9.28
C ASP A 19 -4.29 6.98 -10.10
N VAL A 20 -5.45 6.88 -9.44
CA VAL A 20 -6.75 6.66 -10.09
C VAL A 20 -7.63 7.92 -10.15
N TRP A 21 -7.10 9.09 -9.77
CA TRP A 21 -7.79 10.36 -9.99
C TRP A 21 -7.89 10.66 -11.48
N CYS A 22 -9.08 10.93 -11.98
CA CYS A 22 -9.26 11.23 -13.39
C CYS A 22 -9.02 12.71 -13.68
N ARG A 23 -8.22 12.99 -14.71
CA ARG A 23 -8.16 14.35 -15.28
C ARG A 23 -9.52 14.80 -15.81
N ARG A 24 -9.71 16.13 -15.79
CA ARG A 24 -10.91 16.80 -16.30
C ARG A 24 -10.97 16.80 -17.82
N ASP A 25 -9.82 16.73 -18.48
CA ASP A 25 -9.68 16.71 -19.95
C ASP A 25 -9.99 15.34 -20.58
N GLY A 26 -10.24 14.29 -19.78
CA GLY A 26 -10.57 12.95 -20.26
C GLY A 26 -9.39 12.19 -20.89
N SER A 27 -8.18 12.75 -20.88
CA SER A 27 -7.00 12.18 -21.56
C SER A 27 -6.51 10.86 -20.98
N GLU A 28 -7.04 10.44 -19.82
CA GLU A 28 -6.59 9.28 -19.04
C GLU A 28 -7.60 8.12 -19.01
N GLY A 29 -8.67 8.22 -19.80
CA GLY A 29 -9.76 7.23 -19.84
C GLY A 29 -11.10 7.82 -19.44
N ALA A 30 -12.16 7.03 -19.67
CA ALA A 30 -13.53 7.44 -19.38
C ALA A 30 -13.77 7.64 -17.86
N ASP A 31 -13.18 6.77 -17.05
CA ASP A 31 -13.35 6.70 -15.60
C ASP A 31 -12.08 6.18 -14.89
N SER A 32 -12.14 6.03 -13.57
CA SER A 32 -11.03 5.59 -12.73
C SER A 32 -10.68 4.12 -12.96
N SER A 33 -11.63 3.26 -13.34
CA SER A 33 -11.34 1.87 -13.72
C SER A 33 -10.57 1.79 -15.04
N ALA A 34 -10.95 2.58 -16.05
CA ALA A 34 -10.22 2.68 -17.31
C ALA A 34 -8.81 3.25 -17.10
N LYS A 35 -8.66 4.24 -16.20
CA LYS A 35 -7.36 4.78 -15.81
C LYS A 35 -6.48 3.73 -15.12
N LEU A 36 -7.05 2.93 -14.21
CA LEU A 36 -6.35 1.84 -13.55
C LEU A 36 -5.82 0.81 -14.57
N ALA A 37 -6.65 0.36 -15.51
CA ALA A 37 -6.23 -0.57 -16.57
C ALA A 37 -5.07 0.01 -17.41
N ARG A 38 -5.15 1.31 -17.76
CA ARG A 38 -4.06 1.98 -18.47
C ARG A 38 -2.78 2.04 -17.64
N LEU A 39 -2.89 2.29 -16.35
CA LEU A 39 -1.75 2.30 -15.45
C LEU A 39 -1.07 0.93 -15.36
N GLU A 40 -1.86 -0.16 -15.36
CA GLU A 40 -1.32 -1.52 -15.44
C GLU A 40 -0.56 -1.74 -16.76
N SER A 41 -1.09 -1.31 -17.91
CA SER A 41 -0.37 -1.38 -19.19
C SER A 41 0.92 -0.55 -19.18
N VAL A 42 0.95 0.60 -18.51
CA VAL A 42 2.18 1.39 -18.34
C VAL A 42 3.18 0.63 -17.47
N CYS A 43 2.75 0.02 -16.37
CA CYS A 43 3.61 -0.81 -15.53
C CYS A 43 4.23 -1.96 -16.33
N GLU A 44 3.40 -2.68 -17.09
CA GLU A 44 3.85 -3.76 -17.98
C GLU A 44 4.90 -3.27 -18.99
N SER A 45 4.64 -2.16 -19.68
CA SER A 45 5.59 -1.59 -20.66
C SER A 45 6.93 -1.17 -20.06
N LEU A 46 6.98 -0.91 -18.75
CA LEU A 46 8.18 -0.51 -18.01
C LEU A 46 8.80 -1.68 -17.23
N GLY A 47 8.25 -2.89 -17.35
CA GLY A 47 8.66 -4.06 -16.58
C GLY A 47 8.44 -3.90 -15.06
N VAL A 48 7.51 -3.05 -14.65
CA VAL A 48 7.12 -2.90 -13.23
C VAL A 48 6.18 -4.05 -12.87
N LEU A 49 6.47 -4.72 -11.76
CA LEU A 49 5.73 -5.86 -11.25
C LEU A 49 4.53 -5.37 -10.44
N THR A 50 3.35 -5.89 -10.75
CA THR A 50 2.10 -5.57 -10.05
C THR A 50 1.41 -6.82 -9.51
N THR A 51 2.09 -7.96 -9.59
CA THR A 51 1.61 -9.28 -9.17
C THR A 51 2.56 -9.93 -8.17
N PRO A 52 2.10 -10.94 -7.40
CA PRO A 52 2.94 -11.69 -6.48
C PRO A 52 4.09 -12.44 -7.17
N GLN A 53 5.31 -12.29 -6.65
CA GLN A 53 6.52 -12.93 -7.19
C GLN A 53 7.44 -13.45 -6.09
N ARG A 54 8.11 -14.58 -6.36
CA ARG A 54 9.25 -15.07 -5.57
C ARG A 54 10.49 -14.42 -6.15
N VAL A 55 11.24 -13.77 -5.29
CA VAL A 55 12.53 -13.16 -5.62
C VAL A 55 13.62 -14.07 -5.08
N ALA A 56 14.44 -14.62 -5.96
CA ALA A 56 15.55 -15.48 -5.60
C ALA A 56 16.63 -14.71 -4.83
N LEU A 57 17.16 -15.35 -3.80
CA LEU A 57 18.32 -14.89 -3.03
C LEU A 57 19.56 -15.73 -3.39
N ALA A 58 20.73 -15.30 -2.92
CA ALA A 58 21.91 -16.14 -2.96
C ALA A 58 21.69 -17.42 -2.11
N GLY A 59 22.33 -18.53 -2.49
CA GLY A 59 22.22 -19.79 -1.74
C GLY A 59 20.95 -20.61 -1.99
N GLY A 60 20.13 -20.24 -2.98
CA GLY A 60 18.93 -21.00 -3.37
C GLY A 60 17.68 -20.68 -2.55
N GLU A 61 17.75 -19.71 -1.64
CA GLU A 61 16.62 -19.19 -0.88
C GLU A 61 15.78 -18.21 -1.73
N SER A 62 14.60 -17.83 -1.23
CA SER A 62 13.76 -16.84 -1.89
C SER A 62 12.90 -16.05 -0.91
N VAL A 63 12.41 -14.89 -1.34
CA VAL A 63 11.42 -14.09 -0.60
C VAL A 63 10.18 -13.94 -1.46
N ALA A 64 8.99 -14.10 -0.87
CA ALA A 64 7.74 -13.79 -1.54
C ALA A 64 7.44 -12.30 -1.39
N VAL A 65 7.20 -11.61 -2.49
CA VAL A 65 6.77 -10.20 -2.52
C VAL A 65 5.36 -10.14 -3.11
N VAL A 66 4.41 -9.67 -2.31
CA VAL A 66 2.96 -9.75 -2.57
C VAL A 66 2.35 -8.34 -2.61
N PRO A 67 2.29 -7.68 -3.78
CA PRO A 67 1.51 -6.46 -3.96
C PRO A 67 0.02 -6.74 -3.77
N LEU A 68 -0.67 -5.92 -2.98
CA LEU A 68 -2.11 -6.03 -2.73
C LEU A 68 -2.83 -4.76 -3.19
N LEU A 69 -3.63 -4.90 -4.24
CA LEU A 69 -4.58 -3.89 -4.68
C LEU A 69 -5.67 -3.69 -3.62
N SER A 70 -5.99 -2.44 -3.36
CA SER A 70 -7.02 -2.08 -2.39
C SER A 70 -7.54 -0.68 -2.66
N PHE A 71 -8.74 -0.41 -2.14
CA PHE A 71 -9.29 0.92 -1.98
C PHE A 71 -10.05 0.98 -0.66
N TYR A 72 -10.35 2.19 -0.19
CA TYR A 72 -11.01 2.38 1.10
C TYR A 72 -12.54 2.36 1.02
N HIS A 73 -13.18 2.15 2.17
CA HIS A 73 -14.62 2.44 2.36
C HIS A 73 -14.85 3.15 3.70
N ALA A 74 -15.91 3.98 3.77
CA ALA A 74 -16.17 4.84 4.92
C ALA A 74 -16.47 4.09 6.21
N SER A 75 -17.13 2.93 6.12
CA SER A 75 -17.46 2.10 7.29
C SER A 75 -16.24 1.43 7.93
N PHE A 76 -15.05 1.51 7.32
CA PHE A 76 -13.80 1.03 7.93
C PHE A 76 -13.51 1.76 9.24
N ASP A 77 -13.86 3.05 9.30
CA ASP A 77 -13.88 3.83 10.52
C ASP A 77 -14.99 3.33 11.45
N THR A 78 -14.58 2.70 12.54
CA THR A 78 -15.48 2.18 13.58
C THR A 78 -15.43 3.01 14.86
N GLU A 79 -14.58 4.05 14.90
CA GLU A 79 -14.51 4.94 16.06
C GLU A 79 -15.70 5.90 16.08
N PRO A 80 -16.19 6.32 17.25
CA PRO A 80 -17.20 7.36 17.35
C PRO A 80 -16.79 8.67 16.67
N ASP A 81 -17.75 9.39 16.09
CA ASP A 81 -17.48 10.70 15.50
C ASP A 81 -17.11 11.74 16.56
N VAL A 82 -16.15 12.60 16.21
CA VAL A 82 -15.76 13.75 17.04
C VAL A 82 -16.75 14.89 16.80
N THR A 83 -17.82 14.93 17.59
CA THR A 83 -18.94 15.89 17.43
C THR A 83 -18.69 17.26 18.07
N ARG A 84 -17.67 17.39 18.92
CA ARG A 84 -17.35 18.66 19.60
C ARG A 84 -16.81 19.72 18.65
N LEU A 85 -16.27 19.34 17.50
CA LEU A 85 -15.75 20.23 16.48
C LEU A 85 -16.73 20.29 15.30
N ARG A 86 -17.07 21.49 14.83
CA ARG A 86 -17.87 21.66 13.62
C ARG A 86 -16.97 21.55 12.39
N LEU A 87 -16.77 20.32 11.94
CA LEU A 87 -15.92 19.99 10.80
C LEU A 87 -16.77 19.58 9.59
N PRO A 88 -16.32 19.86 8.35
CA PRO A 88 -16.95 19.28 7.17
C PRO A 88 -16.95 17.73 7.23
N SER A 89 -17.77 17.08 6.39
CA SER A 89 -17.75 15.63 6.28
C SER A 89 -16.53 15.13 5.50
N ALA A 90 -16.19 13.84 5.64
CA ALA A 90 -15.17 13.20 4.82
C ALA A 90 -15.46 13.40 3.32
N ARG A 91 -16.71 13.21 2.90
CA ARG A 91 -17.16 13.41 1.51
C ARG A 91 -16.91 14.83 0.97
N ALA A 92 -17.01 15.85 1.82
CA ALA A 92 -16.79 17.22 1.41
C ALA A 92 -15.30 17.57 1.24
N SER A 93 -14.44 16.98 2.08
CA SER A 93 -13.03 17.36 2.22
C SER A 93 -12.05 16.43 1.53
N VAL A 94 -12.34 15.13 1.45
CA VAL A 94 -11.46 14.16 0.79
C VAL A 94 -11.60 14.31 -0.72
N SER A 95 -10.49 14.67 -1.37
CA SER A 95 -10.44 14.95 -2.82
C SER A 95 -10.89 13.78 -3.68
N ASP A 96 -10.67 12.55 -3.21
CA ASP A 96 -11.00 11.31 -3.91
C ASP A 96 -12.47 11.25 -4.36
N TYR A 97 -13.41 11.75 -3.53
CA TYR A 97 -14.84 11.78 -3.88
C TYR A 97 -15.17 12.63 -5.11
N LYS A 98 -14.32 13.61 -5.41
CA LYS A 98 -14.49 14.52 -6.56
C LYS A 98 -13.57 14.14 -7.72
N ALA A 99 -12.40 13.60 -7.41
CA ALA A 99 -11.35 13.31 -8.37
C ALA A 99 -11.50 11.92 -9.01
N THR A 100 -12.15 10.96 -8.35
CA THR A 100 -12.41 9.64 -8.91
C THR A 100 -13.80 9.58 -9.56
N ARG A 101 -13.91 8.76 -10.60
CA ARG A 101 -15.17 8.48 -11.30
C ARG A 101 -15.28 6.96 -11.44
N TRP A 102 -16.39 6.37 -11.03
CA TRP A 102 -16.53 4.92 -11.06
C TRP A 102 -17.84 4.53 -11.75
N PRO A 103 -17.87 3.44 -12.54
CA PRO A 103 -19.10 2.91 -13.08
C PRO A 103 -19.99 2.39 -11.95
N ARG A 104 -21.31 2.59 -12.05
CA ARG A 104 -22.25 2.03 -11.06
C ARG A 104 -22.18 0.50 -11.07
N PRO A 105 -22.29 -0.17 -9.91
CA PRO A 105 -22.64 0.36 -8.58
C PRO A 105 -21.44 0.87 -7.77
N LEU A 106 -20.24 0.92 -8.33
CA LEU A 106 -19.03 1.34 -7.60
C LEU A 106 -19.08 2.85 -7.31
N ALA A 107 -18.68 3.23 -6.09
CA ALA A 107 -18.60 4.61 -5.67
C ALA A 107 -17.49 4.81 -4.64
N CYS A 108 -16.82 5.96 -4.72
CA CYS A 108 -15.78 6.35 -3.77
C CYS A 108 -16.33 6.31 -2.33
N GLY A 109 -15.58 5.66 -1.42
CA GLY A 109 -15.97 5.46 -0.03
C GLY A 109 -17.06 4.41 0.22
N GLY A 110 -17.57 3.74 -0.81
CA GLY A 110 -18.53 2.65 -0.67
C GLY A 110 -17.85 1.29 -0.54
N GLU A 111 -18.45 0.38 0.24
CA GLU A 111 -17.98 -1.01 0.37
C GLU A 111 -17.88 -1.76 -0.97
N PRO A 112 -18.81 -1.61 -1.93
CA PRO A 112 -18.69 -2.28 -3.23
C PRO A 112 -17.41 -1.94 -4.00
N LEU A 113 -16.88 -0.72 -3.86
CA LEU A 113 -15.62 -0.35 -4.51
C LEU A 113 -14.42 -1.04 -3.86
N ALA A 114 -14.40 -1.12 -2.52
CA ALA A 114 -13.34 -1.80 -1.80
C ALA A 114 -13.33 -3.31 -2.06
N GLU A 115 -14.51 -3.95 -2.10
CA GLU A 115 -14.66 -5.37 -2.46
C GLU A 115 -14.26 -5.63 -3.92
N TRP A 116 -14.61 -4.71 -4.85
CA TRP A 116 -14.17 -4.81 -6.24
C TRP A 116 -12.64 -4.77 -6.36
N PHE A 117 -11.97 -3.84 -5.68
CA PHE A 117 -10.51 -3.80 -5.65
C PHE A 117 -9.89 -5.04 -5.02
N ASP A 118 -10.48 -5.59 -3.96
CA ASP A 118 -10.00 -6.81 -3.33
C ASP A 118 -10.06 -7.98 -4.31
N ALA A 119 -11.17 -8.14 -5.02
CA ALA A 119 -11.36 -9.18 -6.03
C ALA A 119 -10.36 -9.09 -7.21
N LEU A 120 -9.82 -7.90 -7.50
CA LEU A 120 -8.77 -7.74 -8.54
C LEU A 120 -7.43 -8.40 -8.14
N ASN A 121 -7.25 -8.81 -6.89
CA ASN A 121 -6.07 -9.57 -6.47
C ASN A 121 -6.15 -11.06 -6.85
N ASP A 122 -7.35 -11.56 -7.16
CA ASP A 122 -7.58 -12.97 -7.47
C ASP A 122 -7.40 -13.22 -8.98
N GLY A 123 -7.00 -14.44 -9.35
CA GLY A 123 -6.84 -14.85 -10.75
C GLY A 123 -5.72 -14.12 -11.49
N ARG A 124 -4.67 -13.72 -10.77
CA ARG A 124 -3.51 -13.01 -11.35
C ARG A 124 -2.35 -13.92 -11.69
N ALA A 125 -2.47 -15.24 -11.50
CA ALA A 125 -1.40 -16.20 -11.78
C ALA A 125 -0.83 -16.09 -13.21
N ASP A 126 -1.67 -15.95 -14.23
CA ASP A 126 -1.22 -15.79 -15.62
C ASP A 126 -0.46 -14.49 -15.83
N CYS A 127 -0.98 -13.38 -15.28
CA CYS A 127 -0.28 -12.09 -15.30
C CYS A 127 1.06 -12.18 -14.56
N ALA A 128 1.11 -12.91 -13.44
CA ALA A 128 2.34 -13.11 -12.69
C ALA A 128 3.37 -13.91 -13.50
N ALA A 129 2.94 -14.97 -14.18
CA ALA A 129 3.80 -15.76 -15.04
C ALA A 129 4.34 -14.92 -16.21
N MET A 130 3.48 -14.13 -16.86
CA MET A 130 3.90 -13.18 -17.89
C MET A 130 4.91 -12.16 -17.39
N GLN A 131 4.67 -11.56 -16.21
CA GLN A 131 5.55 -10.57 -15.60
C GLN A 131 6.91 -11.13 -15.16
N ALA A 132 6.99 -12.44 -14.87
CA ALA A 132 8.23 -13.13 -14.53
C ALA A 132 9.00 -13.64 -15.76
N ALA A 133 8.33 -13.81 -16.91
CA ALA A 133 8.88 -14.51 -18.06
C ALA A 133 10.18 -13.85 -18.56
N GLY A 134 11.25 -14.63 -18.69
CA GLY A 134 12.55 -14.16 -19.15
C GLY A 134 13.31 -13.28 -18.15
N ARG A 135 12.84 -13.14 -16.90
CA ARG A 135 13.50 -12.33 -15.86
C ARG A 135 14.22 -13.24 -14.86
N THR A 136 15.55 -13.12 -14.81
CA THR A 136 16.38 -13.91 -13.91
C THR A 136 16.02 -13.64 -12.45
N GLY A 137 15.83 -14.73 -11.67
CA GLY A 137 15.58 -14.64 -10.24
C GLY A 137 14.14 -14.28 -9.85
N LEU A 138 13.20 -14.27 -10.79
CA LEU A 138 11.77 -14.14 -10.52
C LEU A 138 11.03 -15.43 -10.86
N THR A 139 10.10 -15.82 -10.00
CA THR A 139 9.18 -16.93 -10.25
C THR A 139 7.79 -16.52 -9.77
N PRO A 140 6.72 -16.68 -10.57
CA PRO A 140 5.40 -16.26 -10.17
C PRO A 140 4.94 -17.03 -8.93
N LEU A 141 4.26 -16.35 -8.00
CA LEU A 141 3.39 -17.05 -7.07
C LEU A 141 2.06 -17.32 -7.79
N GLY A 142 1.53 -18.53 -7.63
CA GLY A 142 0.15 -18.83 -8.05
C GLY A 142 -0.88 -18.12 -7.18
N ASP A 143 -2.16 -18.42 -7.41
CA ASP A 143 -3.27 -17.78 -6.69
C ASP A 143 -3.39 -18.22 -5.22
N ASP A 144 -2.76 -19.34 -4.83
CA ASP A 144 -2.69 -19.79 -3.44
C ASP A 144 -1.63 -19.00 -2.65
N LEU A 145 -2.04 -17.85 -2.15
CA LEU A 145 -1.24 -17.00 -1.28
C LEU A 145 -0.96 -17.63 0.09
N ALA A 146 -1.75 -18.60 0.56
CA ALA A 146 -1.43 -19.32 1.80
C ALA A 146 -0.17 -20.20 1.60
N GLY A 147 0.06 -20.66 0.37
CA GLY A 147 1.29 -21.32 -0.07
C GLY A 147 2.49 -20.38 -0.28
N ALA A 148 2.33 -19.05 -0.14
CA ALA A 148 3.40 -18.08 -0.40
C ALA A 148 4.67 -18.34 0.43
N ARG A 149 4.51 -18.86 1.65
CA ARG A 149 5.64 -19.20 2.53
C ARG A 149 6.42 -20.43 2.08
N GLY A 150 5.82 -21.38 1.37
CA GLY A 150 6.47 -22.65 1.04
C GLY A 150 7.76 -22.43 0.27
N GLY A 151 8.94 -22.67 0.84
CA GLY A 151 10.24 -22.42 0.19
C GLY A 151 10.70 -20.96 0.15
N CYS A 152 10.02 -20.04 0.85
CA CYS A 152 10.49 -18.66 1.07
C CYS A 152 10.97 -18.47 2.51
N THR A 153 12.03 -17.68 2.68
CA THR A 153 12.55 -17.27 3.99
C THR A 153 11.74 -16.16 4.62
N ALA A 154 11.05 -15.35 3.81
CA ALA A 154 10.11 -14.34 4.26
C ALA A 154 8.98 -14.11 3.25
N VAL A 155 7.83 -13.67 3.76
CA VAL A 155 6.69 -13.16 3.00
C VAL A 155 6.53 -11.68 3.30
N ILE A 156 6.74 -10.86 2.29
CA ILE A 156 6.58 -9.40 2.32
C ILE A 156 5.34 -9.08 1.50
N SER A 157 4.39 -8.37 2.10
CA SER A 157 3.25 -7.83 1.35
C SER A 157 3.19 -6.33 1.47
N PHE A 158 2.48 -5.68 0.56
CA PHE A 158 2.28 -4.25 0.67
C PHE A 158 1.02 -3.76 -0.04
N SER A 159 0.42 -2.70 0.49
CA SER A 159 -0.74 -2.00 -0.08
C SER A 159 -0.55 -0.50 0.04
N HIS A 160 -1.32 0.29 -0.72
CA HIS A 160 -1.35 1.73 -0.47
C HIS A 160 -2.14 2.07 0.79
N PHE A 161 -3.31 1.46 0.97
CA PHE A 161 -4.24 1.74 2.08
C PHE A 161 -3.93 0.93 3.32
N VAL A 162 -4.50 1.36 4.45
CA VAL A 162 -4.29 0.76 5.77
C VAL A 162 -5.13 -0.52 5.90
N PRO A 163 -4.53 -1.67 6.28
CA PRO A 163 -5.25 -2.93 6.41
C PRO A 163 -6.03 -3.06 7.72
N ARG A 164 -5.69 -2.27 8.74
CA ARG A 164 -6.18 -2.40 10.11
C ARG A 164 -6.41 -1.04 10.75
N ILE A 165 -7.52 -0.89 11.46
CA ILE A 165 -7.89 0.40 12.06
C ILE A 165 -6.94 0.78 13.20
N GLU A 166 -6.38 -0.21 13.88
CA GLU A 166 -5.40 -0.08 14.96
C GLU A 166 -4.07 0.54 14.49
N LEU A 167 -3.83 0.56 13.17
CA LEU A 167 -2.66 1.17 12.54
C LEU A 167 -2.87 2.65 12.16
N VAL A 168 -3.92 3.26 12.69
CA VAL A 168 -4.25 4.68 12.51
C VAL A 168 -4.25 5.33 13.89
N PRO A 169 -3.67 6.53 14.08
CA PRO A 169 -3.79 7.23 15.35
C PRO A 169 -5.25 7.49 15.69
N GLU A 170 -5.60 7.36 16.98
CA GLU A 170 -6.95 7.66 17.48
C GLU A 170 -7.41 9.05 17.01
N LYS A 171 -8.71 9.20 16.73
CA LYS A 171 -9.29 10.45 16.20
C LYS A 171 -8.90 11.72 16.97
N ARG A 172 -8.71 11.63 18.30
CA ARG A 172 -8.32 12.78 19.14
C ARG A 172 -6.94 13.37 18.82
N TYR A 173 -6.07 12.62 18.16
CA TYR A 173 -4.75 13.07 17.72
C TYR A 173 -4.74 13.57 16.27
N LEU A 174 -5.85 13.42 15.54
CA LEU A 174 -5.98 13.86 14.17
C LEU A 174 -6.41 15.32 14.11
N VAL A 175 -5.70 16.12 13.29
CA VAL A 175 -6.11 17.50 12.97
C VAL A 175 -7.50 17.51 12.30
N TYR A 176 -7.82 16.47 11.54
CA TYR A 176 -9.10 16.32 10.87
C TYR A 176 -9.62 14.86 11.02
N PRO A 177 -10.35 14.56 12.12
CA PRO A 177 -10.85 13.21 12.41
C PRO A 177 -11.65 12.53 11.29
N PRO A 178 -12.48 13.24 10.48
CA PRO A 178 -13.23 12.60 9.40
C PRO A 178 -12.36 11.92 8.33
N LEU A 179 -11.05 12.18 8.26
CA LEU A 179 -10.15 11.46 7.32
C LEU A 179 -10.11 9.96 7.58
N MET A 180 -10.38 9.51 8.80
CA MET A 180 -10.34 8.08 9.14
C MET A 180 -11.30 7.25 8.27
N GLN A 181 -12.39 7.85 7.77
CA GLN A 181 -13.32 7.23 6.81
C GLN A 181 -12.71 6.99 5.42
N ALA A 182 -11.50 7.47 5.16
CA ALA A 182 -10.85 7.39 3.87
C ALA A 182 -9.52 6.64 3.88
N VAL A 183 -9.20 5.86 4.93
CA VAL A 183 -7.84 5.34 5.13
C VAL A 183 -7.62 3.87 4.75
N GLY A 184 -8.65 3.04 4.80
CA GLY A 184 -8.50 1.59 4.76
C GLY A 184 -9.79 0.85 4.44
N SER A 185 -9.71 -0.47 4.43
CA SER A 185 -10.86 -1.33 4.14
C SER A 185 -10.78 -2.70 4.80
N ARG A 186 -11.95 -3.25 5.14
CA ARG A 186 -12.08 -4.58 5.74
C ARG A 186 -11.65 -5.71 4.80
N PRO A 187 -11.95 -5.70 3.48
CA PRO A 187 -11.48 -6.74 2.56
C PRO A 187 -9.95 -6.86 2.55
N LEU A 188 -9.24 -5.72 2.46
CA LEU A 188 -7.79 -5.68 2.59
C LEU A 188 -7.32 -6.29 3.91
N GLY A 189 -7.93 -5.90 5.03
CA GLY A 189 -7.63 -6.46 6.35
C GLY A 189 -7.79 -7.98 6.40
N ARG A 190 -8.88 -8.53 5.84
CA ARG A 190 -9.10 -9.99 5.74
C ARG A 190 -7.99 -10.66 4.92
N ARG A 191 -7.59 -10.08 3.80
CA ARG A 191 -6.55 -10.63 2.93
C ARG A 191 -5.18 -10.65 3.61
N VAL A 192 -4.80 -9.57 4.28
CA VAL A 192 -3.54 -9.51 5.05
C VAL A 192 -3.58 -10.50 6.21
N ALA A 193 -4.71 -10.61 6.92
CA ALA A 193 -4.89 -11.56 8.00
C ALA A 193 -4.83 -13.02 7.53
N ALA A 194 -5.33 -13.33 6.34
CA ALA A 194 -5.22 -14.67 5.73
C ALA A 194 -3.79 -14.98 5.25
N LEU A 195 -3.10 -13.98 4.68
CA LEU A 195 -1.73 -14.13 4.18
C LEU A 195 -0.69 -14.33 5.30
N GLN A 196 -0.91 -13.75 6.49
CA GLN A 196 0.05 -13.75 7.61
C GLN A 196 1.50 -13.45 7.15
N PRO A 197 1.73 -12.31 6.48
CA PRO A 197 3.07 -11.95 6.02
C PRO A 197 3.99 -11.68 7.21
N ASP A 198 5.29 -11.90 7.06
CA ASP A 198 6.24 -11.52 8.12
C ASP A 198 6.30 -9.99 8.27
N VAL A 199 6.06 -9.26 7.18
CA VAL A 199 5.88 -7.81 7.17
C VAL A 199 4.88 -7.36 6.11
N HIS A 200 4.01 -6.43 6.50
CA HIS A 200 3.11 -5.72 5.62
C HIS A 200 3.47 -4.23 5.58
N VAL A 201 3.88 -3.74 4.41
CA VAL A 201 4.22 -2.33 4.20
C VAL A 201 2.98 -1.59 3.69
N PHE A 202 2.68 -0.43 4.25
CA PHE A 202 1.53 0.36 3.85
C PHE A 202 1.84 1.86 3.78
N GLY A 203 0.88 2.64 3.28
CA GLY A 203 1.03 4.08 3.04
C GLY A 203 -0.24 4.87 3.32
N HIS A 204 -0.46 5.90 2.50
CA HIS A 204 -1.66 6.75 2.51
C HIS A 204 -1.81 7.71 3.69
N THR A 205 -1.68 7.28 4.94
CA THR A 205 -2.03 8.15 6.09
C THR A 205 -0.96 9.16 6.50
N HIS A 206 0.24 9.04 5.94
CA HIS A 206 1.38 9.91 6.24
C HIS A 206 1.70 9.93 7.76
N PHE A 207 1.72 8.78 8.41
CA PHE A 207 2.20 8.63 9.78
C PHE A 207 3.40 7.69 9.80
N GLY A 208 4.47 8.00 10.52
CA GLY A 208 5.52 7.01 10.75
C GLY A 208 4.93 5.87 11.59
N TRP A 209 5.02 4.63 11.10
CA TRP A 209 4.55 3.44 11.81
C TRP A 209 5.53 2.28 11.65
N ASP A 210 5.85 1.58 12.74
CA ASP A 210 6.59 0.31 12.75
C ASP A 210 6.22 -0.42 14.05
N ASP A 211 5.35 -1.42 13.94
CA ASP A 211 4.75 -2.13 15.08
C ASP A 211 4.38 -3.57 14.68
N ARG A 212 4.04 -4.42 15.66
CA ARG A 212 3.52 -5.77 15.44
C ARG A 212 2.10 -5.90 15.96
N VAL A 213 1.22 -6.42 15.10
CA VAL A 213 -0.15 -6.77 15.50
C VAL A 213 -0.47 -8.17 15.00
N ASP A 214 -0.88 -9.04 15.92
CA ASP A 214 -1.19 -10.46 15.65
C ASP A 214 -0.07 -11.20 14.89
N GLY A 215 1.19 -10.98 15.29
CA GLY A 215 2.35 -11.66 14.72
C GLY A 215 2.90 -11.05 13.43
N VAL A 216 2.14 -10.20 12.75
CA VAL A 216 2.55 -9.48 11.53
C VAL A 216 3.21 -8.16 11.90
N ARG A 217 4.38 -7.86 11.32
CA ARG A 217 4.98 -6.51 11.43
C ARG A 217 4.34 -5.58 10.40
N TYR A 218 3.94 -4.40 10.81
CA TYR A 218 3.36 -3.36 9.95
C TYR A 218 4.29 -2.16 9.89
N VAL A 219 4.64 -1.72 8.68
CA VAL A 219 5.57 -0.61 8.47
C VAL A 219 4.96 0.42 7.52
N GLN A 220 4.93 1.69 7.94
CA GLN A 220 4.56 2.82 7.11
C GLN A 220 5.61 3.91 7.19
N ALA A 221 6.35 4.09 6.11
CA ALA A 221 7.39 5.10 5.97
C ALA A 221 7.11 5.99 4.75
N ALA A 222 5.96 6.66 4.77
CA ALA A 222 5.52 7.50 3.66
C ALA A 222 6.49 8.66 3.41
N LEU A 223 6.71 8.98 2.12
CA LEU A 223 7.46 10.18 1.77
C LEU A 223 6.70 11.46 2.18
N ALA A 224 5.37 11.45 2.09
CA ALA A 224 4.54 12.63 2.31
C ALA A 224 4.92 13.83 1.41
N THR A 225 4.22 14.95 1.57
CA THR A 225 4.51 16.16 0.80
C THR A 225 5.73 16.91 1.37
N PRO A 226 6.43 17.74 0.57
CA PRO A 226 7.49 18.60 1.07
C PRO A 226 7.06 19.50 2.24
N HIS A 227 5.81 19.97 2.21
CA HIS A 227 5.24 20.80 3.28
C HIS A 227 5.08 20.04 4.59
N GLU A 228 4.55 18.82 4.56
CA GLU A 228 4.43 17.98 5.76
C GLU A 228 5.81 17.61 6.32
N ARG A 229 6.77 17.29 5.45
CA ARG A 229 8.15 17.01 5.87
C ARG A 229 8.80 18.18 6.57
N ALA A 230 8.56 19.41 6.10
CA ALA A 230 9.09 20.61 6.74
C ALA A 230 8.43 20.90 8.10
N ARG A 231 7.14 20.58 8.27
CA ARG A 231 6.36 20.97 9.46
C ARG A 231 6.28 19.93 10.56
N ARG A 232 6.24 18.64 10.20
CA ARG A 232 5.97 17.54 11.14
C ARG A 232 6.89 16.32 10.94
N PRO A 233 8.21 16.51 10.79
CA PRO A 233 9.15 15.42 10.47
C PRO A 233 9.13 14.29 11.51
N ALA A 234 8.98 14.62 12.79
CA ALA A 234 8.93 13.62 13.86
C ALA A 234 7.75 12.65 13.70
N SER A 235 6.58 13.14 13.29
CA SER A 235 5.38 12.32 13.08
C SER A 235 5.42 11.44 11.82
N LEU A 236 6.40 11.67 10.94
CA LEU A 236 6.59 10.96 9.66
C LEU A 236 7.77 9.98 9.69
N ALA A 237 8.70 10.17 10.63
CA ALA A 237 9.93 9.41 10.67
C ALA A 237 9.69 7.96 11.14
N VAL A 238 10.46 7.04 10.52
CA VAL A 238 10.58 5.65 10.94
C VAL A 238 12.06 5.33 11.07
N GLY A 239 12.56 5.29 12.30
CA GLY A 239 14.00 5.22 12.58
C GLY A 239 14.78 6.32 11.87
N ASP A 240 15.80 5.90 11.10
CA ASP A 240 16.70 6.77 10.34
C ASP A 240 16.19 7.14 8.94
N PHE A 241 14.98 6.70 8.57
CA PHE A 241 14.34 7.18 7.34
C PHE A 241 13.91 8.64 7.53
N ARG A 242 14.88 9.54 7.34
CA ARG A 242 14.75 10.98 7.51
C ARG A 242 15.40 11.73 6.33
N PRO A 243 14.69 12.68 5.69
CA PRO A 243 15.24 13.47 4.56
C PRO A 243 16.29 14.49 4.92
N ASP A 244 16.40 14.86 6.20
CA ASP A 244 17.17 16.01 6.68
C ASP A 244 18.67 15.73 6.84
N THR A 245 19.11 14.48 6.67
CA THR A 245 20.52 14.05 6.82
C THR A 245 21.33 14.05 5.52
N GLY A 246 20.73 14.46 4.39
CA GLY A 246 21.46 14.58 3.10
C GLY A 246 21.59 13.29 2.29
N SER A 247 21.08 12.16 2.78
CA SER A 247 20.94 10.92 2.00
C SER A 247 19.58 10.28 2.29
N LEU A 248 18.60 10.54 1.43
CA LEU A 248 17.36 9.78 1.40
C LEU A 248 17.64 8.40 0.79
N ALA A 249 18.02 7.44 1.63
CA ALA A 249 18.07 6.05 1.23
C ALA A 249 16.66 5.41 1.28
N PRO A 250 16.33 4.47 0.37
CA PRO A 250 15.15 3.63 0.52
C PRO A 250 15.14 2.94 1.89
N LEU A 251 13.96 2.82 2.52
CA LEU A 251 13.83 2.06 3.74
C LEU A 251 14.07 0.57 3.45
N CYS A 252 15.09 -0.02 4.06
CA CYS A 252 15.31 -1.47 3.99
C CYS A 252 14.23 -2.20 4.79
N VAL A 253 13.38 -2.97 4.10
CA VAL A 253 12.35 -3.81 4.73
C VAL A 253 12.86 -5.22 5.00
N PHE A 254 13.73 -5.72 4.14
CA PHE A 254 14.38 -7.03 4.23
C PHE A 254 15.78 -6.96 3.63
N ASP A 255 16.73 -7.67 4.25
CA ASP A 255 18.11 -7.81 3.80
C ASP A 255 18.43 -9.30 3.62
N ALA A 256 18.98 -9.69 2.46
CA ALA A 256 19.23 -11.10 2.15
C ALA A 256 20.22 -11.79 3.11
N SER A 257 21.11 -11.02 3.75
CA SER A 257 22.12 -11.54 4.69
C SER A 257 21.68 -11.49 6.15
N ARG A 258 20.73 -10.60 6.48
CA ARG A 258 20.31 -10.33 7.88
C ARG A 258 18.83 -10.63 8.15
N GLY A 259 18.05 -10.95 7.12
CA GLY A 259 16.61 -11.11 7.21
C GLY A 259 15.87 -9.79 7.44
N LEU A 260 14.80 -9.85 8.23
CA LEU A 260 14.04 -8.67 8.61
C LEU A 260 14.81 -7.84 9.65
N PRO A 261 15.07 -6.54 9.41
CA PRO A 261 15.69 -5.67 10.40
C PRO A 261 14.85 -5.58 11.68
N ALA A 262 15.44 -5.17 12.80
CA ALA A 262 14.68 -4.89 14.03
C ALA A 262 13.58 -3.82 13.80
N PRO A 263 12.48 -3.86 14.57
CA PRO A 263 11.51 -2.75 14.63
C PRO A 263 12.21 -1.41 14.89
N ARG A 264 11.78 -0.37 14.18
CA ARG A 264 12.32 0.97 14.30
C ARG A 264 11.38 1.84 15.12
N ARG A 265 11.93 2.84 15.79
CA ARG A 265 11.12 3.79 16.53
C ARG A 265 10.28 4.63 15.56
N ALA A 266 8.99 4.77 15.85
CA ALA A 266 8.10 5.69 15.18
C ALA A 266 7.31 6.52 16.22
N ALA A 267 6.69 7.62 15.81
CA ALA A 267 5.97 8.50 16.74
C ALA A 267 4.60 7.96 17.17
N TRP A 268 4.03 7.05 16.39
CA TRP A 268 2.65 6.57 16.55
C TRP A 268 2.57 5.09 16.93
N SER A 269 3.72 4.44 17.14
CA SER A 269 3.81 3.06 17.59
C SER A 269 4.95 2.89 18.59
N ASP A 270 4.70 2.10 19.62
CA ASP A 270 5.66 1.76 20.67
C ASP A 270 6.10 0.29 20.51
N HIS A 271 6.74 -0.02 19.38
CA HIS A 271 7.39 -1.29 19.04
C HIS A 271 6.58 -2.60 19.08
#